data_AF-A0AAD4E4S2-F1
#
_entry.id   AF-A0AAD4E4S2-F1
#
_cell.length_a   1.000
_cell.length_b   1.000
_cell.length_c   1.000
_cell.angle_alpha   90.00
_cell.angle_beta   90.00
_cell.angle_gamma   90.00
#
_symmetry.space_group_name_H-M   'P 1'
#
loop_
_entity.id
_entity.type
_entity.pdbx_description
1 polymer ?
#
loop_
_entity_poly.entity_id
_entity_poly.type
_entity_poly.pdbx_seq_one_letter_code
_entity_poly.pdbx_strand_id
1 'polypeptide(L)'
;MTIQDATSSIPSKRSSSALSMAPRKKVSSSDPLVFHGRHFGRTVFALCNYPSLLTNGILRLEQMEDTPLEDFPAEEQREHRVFEQLLDSYPGLLERLKGGSEEEILHVGELVGKGAAGARGDDTKTLKSAILDWISPKGEAIQPPLHRNSKIDRGFNHELTGSLLCPAGLDWNDPQTKENLRSGEMLVCGDQWPIFLYAHHIYDPEDPWSSLLRSRLLTCAYKHVFTSPSSVDKEPKATRSGNARLHGMNSVTIASIAYIATQVRFALSSSSVFSRTDTTTDSETFYHSLLDLLEDPEESQEVDELLTWWNRQIFPASSAARRPISANSALSKIRQRRIALKRAAVLDNIHS
;
A
#
# COMPACT_ATOMS: atom_id res chain seq x y z
N MET A 1 -22.76 -35.75 -65.55
CA MET A 1 -22.96 -36.04 -64.11
C MET A 1 -21.60 -36.28 -63.50
N THR A 2 -20.93 -35.21 -63.07
CA THR A 2 -20.79 -34.75 -61.66
C THR A 2 -20.01 -35.72 -60.78
N ILE A 3 -18.73 -35.39 -60.59
CA ILE A 3 -18.01 -35.65 -59.33
C ILE A 3 -17.39 -34.31 -58.93
N GLN A 4 -17.78 -33.82 -57.75
CA GLN A 4 -17.24 -32.63 -57.08
C GLN A 4 -15.95 -33.02 -56.37
N ASP A 5 -14.87 -32.29 -56.63
CA ASP A 5 -13.62 -32.37 -55.87
C ASP A 5 -13.56 -31.27 -54.80
N ALA A 6 -13.15 -31.69 -53.60
CA ALA A 6 -13.09 -30.90 -52.39
C ALA A 6 -11.84 -30.00 -52.36
N THR A 7 -12.04 -28.69 -52.17
CA THR A 7 -10.96 -27.74 -51.87
C THR A 7 -10.62 -27.76 -50.38
N SER A 8 -9.45 -28.33 -50.07
CA SER A 8 -8.75 -28.20 -48.78
C SER A 8 -7.95 -26.90 -48.74
N SER A 9 -8.28 -25.99 -47.82
CA SER A 9 -7.52 -24.77 -47.56
C SER A 9 -6.67 -24.93 -46.29
N ILE A 10 -5.37 -25.12 -46.45
CA ILE A 10 -4.39 -25.11 -45.35
C ILE A 10 -4.08 -23.64 -44.99
N PRO A 11 -4.15 -23.22 -43.71
CA PRO A 11 -3.76 -21.87 -43.33
C PRO A 11 -2.24 -21.74 -43.29
N SER A 12 -1.68 -20.83 -44.09
CA SER A 12 -0.25 -20.53 -44.08
C SER A 12 0.15 -19.76 -42.82
N LYS A 13 1.03 -20.36 -42.00
CA LYS A 13 1.77 -19.63 -40.97
C LYS A 13 2.72 -18.66 -41.69
N ARG A 14 2.39 -17.37 -41.70
CA ARG A 14 3.34 -16.32 -42.09
C ARG A 14 4.56 -16.40 -41.18
N SER A 15 5.72 -16.74 -41.76
CA SER A 15 6.99 -16.67 -41.06
C SER A 15 7.32 -15.21 -40.73
N SER A 16 7.61 -14.93 -39.47
CA SER A 16 8.07 -13.62 -39.03
C SER A 16 9.52 -13.42 -39.50
N SER A 17 9.77 -12.36 -40.27
CA SER A 17 11.12 -11.98 -40.73
C SER A 17 12.02 -11.60 -39.57
N ALA A 18 13.23 -12.17 -39.52
CA ALA A 18 14.26 -11.87 -38.51
C ALA A 18 14.73 -10.39 -38.52
N LEU A 19 14.41 -9.65 -39.57
CA LEU A 19 14.77 -8.23 -39.74
C LEU A 19 13.59 -7.28 -39.49
N SER A 20 12.48 -7.79 -38.95
CA SER A 20 11.36 -6.97 -38.49
C SER A 20 11.35 -6.89 -36.96
N MET A 21 11.07 -5.71 -36.41
CA MET A 21 10.83 -5.59 -34.98
C MET A 21 9.69 -6.53 -34.59
N ALA A 22 9.98 -7.48 -33.69
CA ALA A 22 8.95 -8.32 -33.10
C ALA A 22 7.83 -7.42 -32.52
N PRO A 23 6.55 -7.83 -32.60
CA PRO A 23 5.48 -7.16 -31.86
C PRO A 23 5.96 -7.01 -30.42
N ARG A 24 5.79 -5.82 -29.81
CA ARG A 24 6.18 -5.59 -28.41
C ARG A 24 5.69 -6.77 -27.58
N LYS A 25 6.63 -7.54 -27.03
CA LYS A 25 6.34 -8.62 -26.09
C LYS A 25 5.36 -8.04 -25.07
N LYS A 26 4.12 -8.57 -25.02
CA LYS A 26 3.30 -8.39 -23.81
C LYS A 26 4.20 -8.84 -22.67
N VAL A 27 4.36 -7.98 -21.67
CA VAL A 27 5.13 -8.29 -20.46
C VAL A 27 4.72 -9.70 -20.07
N SER A 28 5.69 -10.62 -20.04
CA SER A 28 5.50 -12.00 -19.59
C SER A 28 4.63 -11.90 -18.34
N SER A 29 3.43 -12.50 -18.40
CA SER A 29 2.55 -12.52 -17.24
C SER A 29 3.37 -13.17 -16.14
N SER A 30 3.84 -12.37 -15.20
CA SER A 30 4.28 -12.90 -13.92
C SER A 30 3.17 -13.79 -13.42
N ASP A 31 3.52 -14.90 -12.78
CA ASP A 31 2.54 -15.76 -12.11
C ASP A 31 1.49 -14.88 -11.39
N PRO A 32 0.18 -15.15 -11.53
CA PRO A 32 -0.86 -14.37 -10.86
C PRO A 32 -0.57 -14.14 -9.38
N LEU A 33 -0.03 -15.12 -8.66
CA LEU A 33 0.35 -14.98 -7.25
C LEU A 33 1.45 -13.94 -7.03
N VAL A 34 2.41 -13.85 -7.94
CA VAL A 34 3.43 -12.78 -7.91
C VAL A 34 2.77 -11.42 -8.14
N PHE A 35 1.80 -11.32 -9.05
CA PHE A 35 1.07 -10.08 -9.28
C PHE A 35 0.21 -9.67 -8.07
N HIS A 36 -0.53 -10.60 -7.46
CA HIS A 36 -1.35 -10.35 -6.27
C HIS A 36 -0.48 -10.02 -5.05
N GLY A 37 0.64 -10.74 -4.86
CA GLY A 37 1.59 -10.45 -3.79
C GLY A 37 2.18 -9.04 -3.85
N ARG A 38 2.38 -8.48 -5.05
CA ARG A 38 2.80 -7.07 -5.22
C ARG A 38 1.80 -6.07 -4.66
N HIS A 39 0.51 -6.36 -4.69
CA HIS A 39 -0.53 -5.48 -4.15
C HIS A 39 -0.76 -5.73 -2.67
N PHE A 40 -0.86 -7.00 -2.30
CA PHE A 40 -1.05 -7.43 -0.92
C PHE A 40 0.02 -6.84 0.00
N GLY A 41 1.30 -6.97 -0.38
CA GLY A 41 2.41 -6.43 0.39
C GLY A 41 2.44 -4.89 0.51
N ARG A 42 1.67 -4.18 -0.31
CA ARG A 42 1.56 -2.71 -0.24
C ARG A 42 0.33 -2.23 0.51
N THR A 43 -0.71 -3.05 0.62
CA THR A 43 -2.06 -2.59 1.00
C THR A 43 -2.71 -3.38 2.12
N VAL A 44 -2.19 -4.56 2.44
CA VAL A 44 -2.68 -5.42 3.52
C VAL A 44 -1.58 -5.61 4.56
N PHE A 45 -0.44 -6.21 4.17
CA PHE A 45 0.63 -6.43 5.13
C PHE A 45 2.03 -6.54 4.49
N ALA A 46 2.91 -5.60 4.81
CA ALA A 46 4.20 -5.45 4.11
C ALA A 46 5.31 -6.40 4.57
N LEU A 47 5.34 -6.75 5.85
CA LEU A 47 6.40 -7.52 6.51
C LEU A 47 5.93 -8.94 6.87
N CYS A 48 5.21 -9.56 5.95
CA CYS A 48 4.65 -10.90 6.15
C CYS A 48 5.70 -12.01 5.90
N ASN A 49 5.67 -13.06 6.72
CA ASN A 49 6.22 -14.36 6.37
C ASN A 49 5.12 -15.19 5.65
N TYR A 50 5.09 -15.12 4.32
CA TYR A 50 4.00 -15.67 3.52
C TYR A 50 3.80 -17.18 3.65
N PRO A 51 4.86 -18.03 3.63
CA PRO A 51 4.69 -19.45 3.92
C PRO A 51 4.03 -19.70 5.28
N SER A 52 4.50 -19.06 6.35
CA SER A 52 3.91 -19.21 7.69
C SER A 52 2.46 -18.72 7.74
N LEU A 53 2.15 -17.56 7.13
CA LEU A 53 0.79 -17.04 7.07
C LEU A 53 -0.19 -18.04 6.42
N LEU A 54 0.24 -18.70 5.34
CA LEU A 54 -0.61 -19.67 4.66
C LEU A 54 -0.75 -20.97 5.45
N THR A 55 0.34 -21.52 5.98
CA THR A 55 0.30 -22.73 6.81
C THR A 55 -0.56 -22.52 8.06
N ASN A 56 -0.30 -21.44 8.81
CA ASN A 56 -1.05 -21.09 10.01
C ASN A 56 -2.51 -20.78 9.68
N GLY A 57 -2.77 -20.08 8.57
CA GLY A 57 -4.12 -19.77 8.13
C GLY A 57 -4.96 -21.01 7.82
N ILE A 58 -4.39 -22.01 7.15
CA ILE A 58 -5.08 -23.29 6.88
C ILE A 58 -5.32 -24.07 8.17
N LEU A 59 -4.31 -24.20 9.04
CA LEU A 59 -4.48 -24.84 10.35
C LEU A 59 -5.54 -24.12 11.19
N ARG A 60 -5.60 -22.80 11.11
CA ARG A 60 -6.59 -21.99 11.84
C ARG A 60 -8.01 -22.25 11.37
N LEU A 61 -8.23 -22.43 10.06
CA LEU A 61 -9.56 -22.76 9.54
C LEU A 61 -10.09 -24.09 10.12
N GLU A 62 -9.22 -25.08 10.35
CA GLU A 62 -9.58 -26.35 10.98
C GLU A 62 -9.89 -26.16 12.47
N GLN A 63 -9.04 -25.42 13.19
CA GLN A 63 -9.26 -25.14 14.62
C GLN A 63 -10.55 -24.35 14.89
N MET A 64 -10.96 -23.51 13.94
CA MET A 64 -12.18 -22.72 14.02
C MET A 64 -13.48 -23.53 13.85
N GLU A 65 -13.40 -24.82 13.52
CA GLU A 65 -14.57 -25.71 13.57
C GLU A 65 -15.04 -25.94 15.01
N ASP A 66 -14.11 -25.95 15.97
CA ASP A 66 -14.38 -26.21 17.38
C ASP A 66 -14.26 -24.96 18.27
N THR A 67 -13.47 -23.96 17.89
CA THR A 67 -13.15 -22.78 18.71
C THR A 67 -13.39 -21.47 17.94
N PRO A 68 -14.27 -20.57 18.41
CA PRO A 68 -14.46 -19.25 17.79
C PRO A 68 -13.17 -18.44 17.67
N LEU A 69 -13.07 -17.57 16.66
CA LEU A 69 -11.86 -16.77 16.42
C LEU A 69 -11.53 -15.87 17.61
N GLU A 70 -12.54 -15.36 18.29
CA GLU A 70 -12.45 -14.43 19.42
C GLU A 70 -11.75 -15.03 20.64
N ASP A 71 -11.73 -16.37 20.74
CA ASP A 71 -11.12 -17.09 21.87
C ASP A 71 -9.61 -17.32 21.69
N PHE A 72 -9.04 -17.01 20.52
CA PHE A 72 -7.61 -17.11 20.27
C PHE A 72 -6.85 -15.84 20.71
N PRO A 73 -5.53 -15.93 20.95
CA PRO A 73 -4.69 -14.75 21.20
C PRO A 73 -4.83 -13.68 20.12
N ALA A 74 -4.80 -12.40 20.51
CA ALA A 74 -5.03 -11.27 19.62
C ALA A 74 -4.10 -11.24 18.39
N GLU A 75 -2.85 -11.68 18.55
CA GLU A 75 -1.88 -11.81 17.46
C GLU A 75 -2.34 -12.83 16.41
N GLU A 76 -2.84 -13.99 16.83
CA GLU A 76 -3.32 -15.02 15.93
C GLU A 76 -4.63 -14.61 15.25
N GLN A 77 -5.51 -13.89 15.96
CA GLN A 77 -6.71 -13.30 15.35
C GLN A 77 -6.33 -12.33 14.22
N ARG A 78 -5.30 -11.50 14.45
CA ARG A 78 -4.79 -10.57 13.47
C ARG A 78 -4.16 -11.28 12.28
N GLU A 79 -3.33 -12.30 12.54
CA GLU A 79 -2.76 -13.15 11.50
C GLU A 79 -3.86 -13.77 10.63
N HIS A 80 -4.92 -14.29 11.24
CA HIS A 80 -6.06 -14.86 10.51
C HIS A 80 -6.77 -13.82 9.64
N ARG A 81 -7.04 -12.61 10.15
CA ARG A 81 -7.63 -11.52 9.34
C ARG A 81 -6.76 -11.13 8.14
N VAL A 82 -5.44 -11.19 8.28
CA VAL A 82 -4.49 -10.94 7.18
C VAL A 82 -4.53 -12.07 6.16
N PHE A 83 -4.65 -13.32 6.63
CA PHE A 83 -4.83 -14.50 5.77
C PHE A 83 -6.14 -14.45 4.97
N GLU A 84 -7.27 -14.11 5.59
CA GLU A 84 -8.56 -13.95 4.91
C GLU A 84 -8.49 -12.89 3.79
N GLN A 85 -7.88 -11.75 4.06
CA GLN A 85 -7.66 -10.71 3.03
C GLN A 85 -6.78 -11.20 1.87
N LEU A 86 -5.85 -12.13 2.12
CA LEU A 86 -5.07 -12.75 1.04
C LEU A 86 -5.95 -13.65 0.18
N LEU A 87 -6.81 -14.47 0.80
CA LEU A 87 -7.77 -15.33 0.09
C LEU A 87 -8.74 -14.51 -0.76
N ASP A 88 -9.29 -13.43 -0.21
CA ASP A 88 -10.20 -12.52 -0.92
C ASP A 88 -9.54 -11.87 -2.15
N SER A 89 -8.23 -11.64 -2.08
CA SER A 89 -7.48 -11.03 -3.18
C SER A 89 -7.28 -11.98 -4.37
N TYR A 90 -7.41 -13.30 -4.19
CA TYR A 90 -7.16 -14.30 -5.23
C TYR A 90 -8.22 -15.42 -5.20
N PRO A 91 -9.29 -15.30 -6.03
CA PRO A 91 -10.34 -16.32 -6.12
C PRO A 91 -9.77 -17.70 -6.47
N GLY A 92 -10.15 -18.71 -5.68
CA GLY A 92 -9.67 -20.09 -5.84
C GLY A 92 -8.36 -20.40 -5.11
N LEU A 93 -7.77 -19.43 -4.39
CA LEU A 93 -6.60 -19.67 -3.54
C LEU A 93 -6.88 -20.75 -2.48
N LEU A 94 -8.01 -20.62 -1.79
CA LEU A 94 -8.35 -21.53 -0.69
C LEU A 94 -8.46 -22.98 -1.16
N GLU A 95 -9.16 -23.22 -2.28
CA GLU A 95 -9.28 -24.57 -2.86
C GLU A 95 -7.94 -25.14 -3.29
N ARG A 96 -7.05 -24.30 -3.86
CA ARG A 96 -5.69 -24.69 -4.21
C ARG A 96 -4.88 -25.09 -2.98
N LEU A 97 -5.02 -24.37 -1.87
CA LEU A 97 -4.30 -24.65 -0.63
C LEU A 97 -4.85 -25.90 0.06
N LYS A 98 -6.18 -26.04 0.19
CA LYS A 98 -6.82 -27.21 0.81
C LYS A 98 -6.58 -28.52 0.04
N GLY A 99 -6.51 -28.45 -1.30
CA GLY A 99 -6.21 -29.60 -2.14
C GLY A 99 -4.71 -29.85 -2.37
N GLY A 100 -3.84 -28.98 -1.85
CA GLY A 100 -2.39 -29.02 -2.05
C GLY A 100 -1.65 -29.80 -0.96
N SER A 101 -0.40 -30.18 -1.25
CA SER A 101 0.51 -30.69 -0.22
C SER A 101 1.16 -29.52 0.56
N GLU A 102 1.86 -29.83 1.64
CA GLU A 102 2.63 -28.83 2.39
C GLU A 102 3.63 -28.09 1.48
N GLU A 103 4.29 -28.79 0.56
CA GLU A 103 5.20 -28.18 -0.41
C GLU A 103 4.50 -27.20 -1.36
N GLU A 104 3.23 -27.48 -1.72
CA GLU A 104 2.44 -26.56 -2.54
C GLU A 104 2.10 -25.28 -1.76
N ILE A 105 1.77 -25.39 -0.47
CA ILE A 105 1.53 -24.24 0.40
C ILE A 105 2.78 -23.37 0.49
N LEU A 106 3.95 -23.99 0.73
CA LEU A 106 5.24 -23.30 0.75
C LEU A 106 5.51 -22.60 -0.59
N HIS A 107 5.32 -23.30 -1.71
CA HIS A 107 5.54 -22.74 -3.04
C HIS A 107 4.63 -21.55 -3.35
N VAL A 108 3.35 -21.63 -3.00
CA VAL A 108 2.41 -20.50 -3.12
C VAL A 108 2.88 -19.32 -2.27
N GLY A 109 3.29 -19.57 -1.02
CA GLY A 109 3.84 -18.56 -0.13
C GLY A 109 5.07 -17.85 -0.73
N GLU A 110 5.99 -18.62 -1.32
CA GLU A 110 7.17 -18.07 -2.01
C GLU A 110 6.80 -17.19 -3.21
N LEU A 111 5.79 -17.56 -4.00
CA LEU A 111 5.35 -16.75 -5.15
C LEU A 111 4.72 -15.43 -4.71
N VAL A 112 3.87 -15.45 -3.68
CA VAL A 112 3.28 -14.22 -3.12
C VAL A 112 4.39 -13.34 -2.51
N GLY A 113 5.30 -13.95 -1.73
CA GLY A 113 6.45 -13.27 -1.13
C GLY A 113 7.39 -12.65 -2.16
N LYS A 114 7.65 -13.35 -3.28
CA LYS A 114 8.41 -12.81 -4.41
C LYS A 114 7.73 -11.59 -5.03
N GLY A 115 6.40 -11.61 -5.14
CA GLY A 115 5.60 -10.46 -5.53
C GLY A 115 5.82 -9.27 -4.60
N ALA A 116 5.57 -9.45 -3.32
CA ALA A 116 5.68 -8.39 -2.31
C ALA A 116 7.11 -7.82 -2.21
N ALA A 117 8.13 -8.68 -2.17
CA ALA A 117 9.53 -8.27 -2.14
C ALA A 117 9.93 -7.50 -3.41
N GLY A 118 9.48 -7.97 -4.58
CA GLY A 118 9.73 -7.28 -5.85
C GLY A 118 9.05 -5.91 -5.93
N ALA A 119 7.82 -5.79 -5.43
CA ALA A 119 7.12 -4.51 -5.32
C ALA A 119 7.89 -3.53 -4.42
N ARG A 120 8.26 -3.98 -3.23
CA ARG A 120 9.03 -3.17 -2.28
C ARG A 120 10.37 -2.73 -2.85
N GLY A 121 11.10 -3.62 -3.52
CA GLY A 121 12.38 -3.29 -4.15
C GLY A 121 12.25 -2.21 -5.23
N ASP A 122 11.21 -2.28 -6.06
CA ASP A 122 10.93 -1.26 -7.08
C ASP A 122 10.58 0.10 -6.44
N ASP A 123 9.74 0.10 -5.41
CA ASP A 123 9.30 1.32 -4.72
C ASP A 123 10.47 1.99 -3.98
N THR A 124 11.24 1.21 -3.21
CA THR A 124 12.48 1.66 -2.56
C THR A 124 13.46 2.27 -3.58
N LYS A 125 13.64 1.62 -4.74
CA LYS A 125 14.56 2.11 -5.78
C LYS A 125 14.11 3.47 -6.32
N THR A 126 12.82 3.63 -6.61
CA THR A 126 12.30 4.85 -7.24
C THR A 126 12.10 6.01 -6.27
N LEU A 127 11.70 5.73 -5.01
CA LEU A 127 11.58 6.75 -3.97
C LEU A 127 12.92 7.32 -3.54
N LYS A 128 13.98 6.52 -3.57
CA LYS A 128 15.34 6.93 -3.18
C LYS A 128 15.80 8.21 -3.87
N SER A 129 15.53 8.40 -5.16
CA SER A 129 15.89 9.64 -5.86
C SER A 129 14.80 10.70 -5.80
N ALA A 130 13.53 10.30 -5.90
CA ALA A 130 12.40 11.22 -5.93
C ALA A 130 12.26 12.02 -4.63
N ILE A 131 12.59 11.42 -3.48
CA ILE A 131 12.44 12.09 -2.19
C ILE A 131 13.30 13.36 -2.08
N LEU A 132 14.48 13.38 -2.70
CA LEU A 132 15.35 14.55 -2.69
C LEU A 132 14.71 15.73 -3.43
N ASP A 133 13.94 15.47 -4.48
CA ASP A 133 13.21 16.51 -5.22
C ASP A 133 12.10 17.13 -4.36
N TRP A 134 11.51 16.36 -3.44
CA TRP A 134 10.40 16.82 -2.60
C TRP A 134 10.84 17.58 -1.36
N ILE A 135 12.01 17.27 -0.82
CA ILE A 135 12.57 17.92 0.37
C ILE A 135 13.49 19.11 0.02
N SER A 136 13.92 19.22 -1.24
CA SER A 136 14.74 20.36 -1.68
C SER A 136 13.99 21.69 -1.46
N PRO A 137 14.62 22.70 -0.82
CA PRO A 137 14.01 24.02 -0.68
C PRO A 137 13.68 24.62 -2.06
N LYS A 138 12.59 25.38 -2.15
CA LYS A 138 12.12 25.91 -3.45
C LYS A 138 13.14 26.88 -4.03
N GLY A 139 13.70 26.53 -5.18
CA GLY A 139 14.65 27.38 -5.91
C GLY A 139 16.09 27.28 -5.42
N GLU A 140 16.39 26.42 -4.45
CA GLU A 140 17.72 26.24 -3.89
C GLU A 140 18.15 24.77 -3.97
N ALA A 141 19.46 24.55 -4.06
CA ALA A 141 20.03 23.21 -3.96
C ALA A 141 20.22 22.81 -2.49
N ILE A 142 20.04 21.52 -2.19
CA ILE A 142 20.37 20.97 -0.86
C ILE A 142 21.86 21.18 -0.58
N GLN A 143 22.18 21.70 0.61
CA GLN A 143 23.55 21.91 1.07
C GLN A 143 23.81 21.13 2.37
N PRO A 144 24.88 20.31 2.43
CA PRO A 144 25.71 19.87 1.30
C PRO A 144 24.92 19.03 0.26
N PRO A 145 25.36 18.95 -1.01
CA PRO A 145 24.63 18.21 -2.02
C PRO A 145 24.48 16.72 -1.67
N LEU A 146 23.25 16.20 -1.73
CA LEU A 146 22.96 14.78 -1.51
C LEU A 146 22.94 13.99 -2.82
N HIS A 147 23.64 12.85 -2.82
CA HIS A 147 23.64 11.95 -3.98
C HIS A 147 22.27 11.26 -4.17
N ARG A 148 21.80 11.21 -5.43
CA ARG A 148 20.52 10.56 -5.76
C ARG A 148 20.56 9.03 -5.66
N ASN A 149 21.71 8.42 -5.93
CA ASN A 149 21.85 6.96 -6.00
C ASN A 149 22.43 6.33 -4.73
N SER A 150 23.08 7.14 -3.88
CA SER A 150 23.65 6.75 -2.59
C SER A 150 22.87 7.40 -1.45
N LYS A 151 22.82 6.73 -0.31
CA LYS A 151 22.17 7.24 0.90
C LYS A 151 23.15 7.52 2.04
N ILE A 152 24.43 7.22 1.89
CA ILE A 152 25.42 7.26 2.99
C ILE A 152 25.44 8.60 3.74
N ASP A 153 25.28 9.71 3.02
CA ASP A 153 25.29 11.07 3.57
C ASP A 153 23.90 11.54 4.04
N ARG A 154 22.86 10.70 3.99
CA ARG A 154 21.50 11.04 4.47
C ARG A 154 21.35 10.68 5.95
N GLY A 155 20.11 10.60 6.44
CA GLY A 155 19.85 10.33 7.85
C GLY A 155 20.32 11.48 8.73
N PHE A 156 20.82 11.13 9.91
CA PHE A 156 21.38 12.07 10.89
C PHE A 156 22.76 12.63 10.49
N ASN A 157 23.35 12.15 9.39
CA ASN A 157 24.59 12.69 8.83
C ASN A 157 24.39 14.02 8.09
N HIS A 158 23.15 14.45 7.86
CA HIS A 158 22.83 15.66 7.11
C HIS A 158 21.67 16.44 7.73
N GLU A 159 21.81 17.77 7.80
CA GLU A 159 20.88 18.69 8.47
C GLU A 159 19.42 18.53 7.99
N LEU A 160 19.20 18.55 6.67
CA LEU A 160 17.86 18.42 6.09
C LEU A 160 17.19 17.05 6.32
N THR A 161 17.89 15.93 6.09
CA THR A 161 17.28 14.60 6.28
C THR A 161 17.20 14.22 7.75
N GLY A 162 18.15 14.67 8.55
CA GLY A 162 18.19 14.45 10.00
C GLY A 162 17.06 15.18 10.70
N SER A 163 16.82 16.45 10.38
CA SER A 163 15.67 17.21 10.92
C SER A 163 14.33 16.54 10.63
N LEU A 164 14.15 15.97 9.43
CA LEU A 164 12.92 15.25 9.06
C LEU A 164 12.77 13.90 9.80
N LEU A 165 13.88 13.24 10.12
CA LEU A 165 13.91 11.95 10.81
C LEU A 165 13.98 12.07 12.33
N CYS A 166 14.22 13.26 12.85
CA CYS A 166 14.24 13.52 14.28
C CYS A 166 12.91 13.06 14.90
N PRO A 167 12.94 12.29 16.01
CA PRO A 167 11.73 11.97 16.76
C PRO A 167 10.93 13.23 17.10
N ALA A 168 9.61 13.15 16.95
CA ALA A 168 8.73 14.32 17.07
C ALA A 168 8.79 14.99 18.45
N GLY A 169 9.06 14.21 19.50
CA GLY A 169 9.24 14.69 20.87
C GLY A 169 10.62 15.29 21.18
N LEU A 170 11.54 15.34 20.21
CA LEU A 170 12.89 15.90 20.39
C LEU A 170 13.08 17.15 19.54
N ASP A 171 13.87 18.10 20.05
CA ASP A 171 14.24 19.30 19.28
C ASP A 171 15.50 19.03 18.47
N TRP A 172 15.35 18.95 17.14
CA TRP A 172 16.50 18.83 16.25
C TRP A 172 17.47 20.01 16.40
N ASN A 173 17.05 21.20 16.81
CA ASN A 173 17.97 22.34 16.95
C ASN A 173 18.88 22.26 18.17
N ASP A 174 18.59 21.38 19.13
CA ASP A 174 19.46 21.11 20.26
C ASP A 174 20.75 20.41 19.79
N PRO A 175 21.94 21.01 19.99
CA PRO A 175 23.20 20.42 19.55
C PRO A 175 23.48 19.04 20.17
N GLN A 176 23.04 18.80 21.41
CA GLN A 176 23.25 17.52 22.08
C GLN A 176 22.40 16.43 21.43
N THR A 177 21.13 16.72 21.16
CA THR A 177 20.23 15.84 20.41
C THR A 177 20.81 15.49 19.03
N LYS A 178 21.28 16.49 18.26
CA LYS A 178 21.92 16.22 16.95
C LYS A 178 23.11 15.30 17.06
N GLU A 179 24.00 15.55 18.02
CA GLU A 179 25.24 14.78 18.15
C GLU A 179 24.95 13.36 18.62
N ASN A 180 24.06 13.17 19.58
CA ASN A 180 23.69 11.84 20.06
C ASN A 180 23.03 10.98 18.96
N LEU A 181 22.18 11.60 18.12
CA LEU A 181 21.55 10.93 16.98
C LEU A 181 22.56 10.62 15.87
N ARG A 182 23.51 11.52 15.62
CA ARG A 182 24.55 11.33 14.59
C ARG A 182 25.59 10.28 15.00
N SER A 183 26.03 10.29 16.26
CA SER A 183 27.00 9.35 16.80
C SER A 183 26.43 7.95 16.98
N GLY A 184 25.09 7.83 17.08
CA GLY A 184 24.38 6.59 17.40
C GLY A 184 24.35 6.27 18.89
N GLU A 185 24.79 7.20 19.75
CA GLU A 185 24.65 7.07 21.21
C GLU A 185 23.18 7.05 21.65
N MET A 186 22.33 7.80 20.93
CA MET A 186 20.88 7.70 21.05
C MET A 186 20.31 6.78 19.98
N LEU A 187 19.92 5.58 20.40
CA LEU A 187 19.15 4.66 19.54
C LEU A 187 17.70 5.15 19.44
N VAL A 188 17.21 5.30 18.21
CA VAL A 188 15.83 5.68 17.93
C VAL A 188 15.03 4.42 17.64
N CYS A 189 14.24 3.98 18.63
CA CYS A 189 13.32 2.86 18.50
C CYS A 189 12.22 3.16 17.45
N GLY A 190 11.65 2.12 16.84
CA GLY A 190 10.62 2.28 15.82
C GLY A 190 9.34 2.98 16.28
N ASP A 191 9.02 2.97 17.57
CA ASP A 191 7.89 3.68 18.17
C ASP A 191 8.16 5.19 18.37
N GLN A 192 9.42 5.63 18.29
CA GLN A 192 9.81 7.04 18.31
C GLN A 192 9.58 7.65 16.92
N TRP A 193 8.34 8.06 16.67
CA TRP A 193 7.93 8.51 15.36
C TRP A 193 8.61 9.82 14.91
N PRO A 194 9.10 9.88 13.67
CA PRO A 194 9.81 11.03 13.15
C PRO A 194 8.86 12.16 12.77
N ILE A 195 9.35 13.40 12.87
CA ILE A 195 8.56 14.61 12.61
C ILE A 195 8.01 14.68 11.18
N PHE A 196 8.61 13.99 10.20
CA PHE A 196 8.09 13.97 8.82
C PHE A 196 6.69 13.36 8.70
N LEU A 197 6.19 12.63 9.69
CA LEU A 197 4.82 12.10 9.65
C LEU A 197 3.78 13.22 9.77
N TYR A 198 4.11 14.30 10.47
CA TYR A 198 3.19 15.38 10.80
C TYR A 198 3.09 16.41 9.66
N ALA A 199 1.88 16.95 9.45
CA ALA A 199 1.72 18.06 8.51
C ALA A 199 2.59 19.25 8.94
N HIS A 200 3.24 19.87 7.96
CA HIS A 200 4.18 20.97 8.17
C HIS A 200 5.36 20.66 9.11
N HIS A 201 5.56 19.39 9.49
CA HIS A 201 6.56 18.94 10.45
C HIS A 201 6.38 19.62 11.82
N ILE A 202 5.14 19.75 12.28
CA ILE A 202 4.78 20.33 13.57
C ILE A 202 4.10 19.25 14.41
N TYR A 203 4.64 19.01 15.62
CA TYR A 203 4.10 18.09 16.61
C TYR A 203 3.52 18.88 17.78
N ASP A 204 2.31 18.52 18.20
CA ASP A 204 1.67 19.07 19.39
C ASP A 204 1.68 18.00 20.49
N PRO A 205 2.44 18.19 21.59
CA PRO A 205 2.48 17.22 22.67
C PRO A 205 1.16 17.12 23.46
N GLU A 206 0.29 18.14 23.39
CA GLU A 206 -1.01 18.14 24.05
C GLU A 206 -2.11 17.49 23.18
N ASP A 207 -1.89 17.44 21.85
CA ASP A 207 -2.71 16.72 20.89
C ASP A 207 -1.83 15.96 19.87
N PRO A 208 -1.28 14.79 20.25
CA PRO A 208 -0.39 14.01 19.40
C PRO A 208 -1.02 13.52 18.09
N TRP A 209 -2.35 13.46 18.00
CA TRP A 209 -3.06 13.11 16.77
C TRP A 209 -3.13 14.26 15.78
N SER A 210 -2.94 15.50 16.25
CA SER A 210 -2.98 16.69 15.43
C SER A 210 -2.02 16.56 14.25
N SER A 211 -2.61 16.48 13.05
CA SER A 211 -1.88 16.40 11.79
C SER A 211 -0.97 15.18 11.59
N LEU A 212 -1.06 14.16 12.46
CA LEU A 212 -0.33 12.91 12.33
C LEU A 212 -0.65 12.21 10.99
N LEU A 213 0.37 11.68 10.32
CA LEU A 213 0.29 11.00 9.02
C LEU A 213 -0.31 11.85 7.88
N ARG A 214 -0.32 13.19 8.00
CA ARG A 214 -0.88 14.12 6.99
C ARG A 214 0.18 14.96 6.28
N SER A 215 1.46 14.60 6.39
CA SER A 215 2.53 15.37 5.74
C SER A 215 2.47 15.34 4.22
N ARG A 216 2.90 16.45 3.59
CA ARG A 216 3.05 16.54 2.14
C ARG A 216 3.95 15.42 1.62
N LEU A 217 5.02 15.09 2.34
CA LEU A 217 5.99 14.08 1.94
C LEU A 217 5.35 12.71 1.77
N LEU A 218 4.50 12.31 2.72
CA LEU A 218 3.73 11.08 2.65
C LEU A 218 2.78 11.08 1.44
N THR A 219 2.04 12.17 1.21
CA THR A 219 1.12 12.24 0.06
C THR A 219 1.83 12.18 -1.30
N CYS A 220 3.00 12.81 -1.42
CA CYS A 220 3.86 12.73 -2.61
C CYS A 220 4.34 11.29 -2.85
N ALA A 221 4.83 10.63 -1.79
CA ALA A 221 5.29 9.25 -1.86
C ALA A 221 4.16 8.27 -2.22
N TYR A 222 2.97 8.44 -1.62
CA TYR A 222 1.80 7.63 -1.93
C TYR A 222 1.43 7.75 -3.41
N LYS A 223 1.34 8.97 -3.95
CA LYS A 223 1.05 9.20 -5.37
C LYS A 223 2.12 8.61 -6.27
N HIS A 224 3.39 8.75 -5.89
CA HIS A 224 4.50 8.19 -6.64
C HIS A 224 4.41 6.66 -6.76
N VAL A 225 4.08 5.97 -5.67
CA VAL A 225 3.95 4.50 -5.63
C VAL A 225 2.64 4.01 -6.26
N PHE A 226 1.49 4.61 -5.91
CA PHE A 226 0.19 4.04 -6.25
C PHE A 226 -0.42 4.60 -7.54
N THR A 227 -0.24 5.88 -7.88
CA THR A 227 -0.93 6.49 -9.03
C THR A 227 -0.02 6.66 -10.23
N SER A 228 1.07 7.41 -10.08
CA SER A 228 2.12 7.56 -11.10
C SER A 228 3.18 8.53 -10.55
N PRO A 229 4.49 8.30 -10.81
CA PRO A 229 5.52 9.29 -10.54
C PRO A 229 5.22 10.68 -11.12
N SER A 230 4.58 10.72 -12.29
CA SER A 230 4.20 11.98 -12.95
C SER A 230 3.07 12.75 -12.27
N SER A 231 2.30 12.10 -11.38
CA SER A 231 1.12 12.71 -10.74
C SER A 231 1.44 13.61 -9.54
N VAL A 232 2.72 13.75 -9.18
CA VAL A 232 3.16 14.58 -8.05
C VAL A 232 3.12 16.08 -8.38
N ASP A 233 3.33 16.48 -9.66
CA ASP A 233 3.53 17.90 -10.01
C ASP A 233 2.58 18.52 -11.06
N LYS A 234 1.90 17.78 -11.97
CA LYS A 234 0.79 18.22 -12.86
C LYS A 234 0.43 17.13 -13.90
N GLU A 235 -0.70 17.32 -14.60
CA GLU A 235 -1.42 16.43 -15.56
C GLU A 235 -0.78 15.06 -15.92
N PRO A 236 -1.56 13.96 -15.84
CA PRO A 236 -1.05 12.61 -15.99
C PRO A 236 -0.49 12.37 -17.40
N LYS A 237 0.83 12.45 -17.54
CA LYS A 237 1.60 12.02 -18.73
C LYS A 237 1.98 10.54 -18.65
N ALA A 238 1.20 9.72 -17.96
CA ALA A 238 1.53 8.33 -17.71
C ALA A 238 1.26 7.46 -18.95
N THR A 239 2.30 6.78 -19.44
CA THR A 239 2.19 5.78 -20.53
C THR A 239 1.75 4.40 -20.04
N ARG A 240 1.63 4.21 -18.71
CA ARG A 240 1.19 2.98 -18.04
C ARG A 240 0.23 3.31 -16.90
N SER A 241 -0.74 2.43 -16.66
CA SER A 241 -1.64 2.51 -15.51
C SER A 241 -0.86 2.44 -14.18
N GLY A 242 -1.23 3.28 -13.22
CA GLY A 242 -0.70 3.23 -11.85
C GLY A 242 -1.07 1.95 -11.10
N ASN A 243 -0.30 1.61 -10.06
CA ASN A 243 -0.53 0.42 -9.24
C ASN A 243 -1.97 0.38 -8.68
N ALA A 244 -2.51 1.50 -8.19
CA ALA A 244 -3.89 1.59 -7.73
C ALA A 244 -4.89 1.20 -8.84
N ARG A 245 -4.73 1.73 -10.05
CA ARG A 245 -5.59 1.38 -11.19
C ARG A 245 -5.40 -0.07 -11.64
N LEU A 246 -4.17 -0.58 -11.62
CA LEU A 246 -3.87 -1.97 -12.00
C LEU A 246 -4.57 -2.98 -11.10
N HIS A 247 -4.77 -2.64 -9.83
CA HIS A 247 -5.41 -3.50 -8.84
C HIS A 247 -6.84 -3.06 -8.47
N GLY A 248 -7.43 -2.10 -9.19
CA GLY A 248 -8.81 -1.65 -8.92
C GLY A 248 -8.99 -0.91 -7.59
N MET A 249 -7.91 -0.43 -6.98
CA MET A 249 -7.90 0.27 -5.70
C MET A 249 -8.63 1.62 -5.85
N ASN A 250 -9.66 1.81 -5.02
CA ASN A 250 -10.53 3.00 -5.04
C ASN A 250 -10.50 3.79 -3.73
N SER A 251 -9.83 3.26 -2.71
CA SER A 251 -9.58 3.90 -1.43
C SER A 251 -8.21 3.52 -0.88
N VAL A 252 -7.67 4.37 0.00
CA VAL A 252 -6.49 4.05 0.80
C VAL A 252 -6.82 3.02 1.88
N THR A 253 -5.83 2.27 2.35
CA THR A 253 -5.90 1.40 3.53
C THR A 253 -4.92 1.87 4.60
N ILE A 254 -5.16 1.55 5.88
CA ILE A 254 -4.23 1.85 6.97
C ILE A 254 -2.83 1.27 6.68
N ALA A 255 -2.77 0.02 6.19
CA ALA A 255 -1.51 -0.64 5.83
C ALA A 255 -0.80 0.02 4.65
N SER A 256 -1.53 0.58 3.68
CA SER A 256 -0.91 1.36 2.61
C SER A 256 -0.31 2.67 3.09
N ILE A 257 -0.89 3.32 4.10
CA ILE A 257 -0.34 4.53 4.72
C ILE A 257 0.92 4.18 5.51
N ALA A 258 0.84 3.16 6.38
CA ALA A 258 1.99 2.67 7.14
C ALA A 258 3.14 2.23 6.23
N TYR A 259 2.83 1.50 5.15
CA TYR A 259 3.81 1.10 4.13
C TYR A 259 4.54 2.31 3.53
N ILE A 260 3.81 3.35 3.14
CA ILE A 260 4.40 4.56 2.57
C ILE A 260 5.25 5.30 3.60
N ALA A 261 4.81 5.41 4.85
CA ALA A 261 5.60 5.98 5.93
C ALA A 261 6.93 5.24 6.10
N THR A 262 6.91 3.90 6.11
CA THR A 262 8.11 3.07 6.21
C THR A 262 9.04 3.26 5.02
N GLN A 263 8.50 3.34 3.79
CA GLN A 263 9.30 3.60 2.59
C GLN A 263 9.94 4.99 2.61
N VAL A 264 9.22 6.03 3.07
CA VAL A 264 9.74 7.39 3.21
C VAL A 264 10.84 7.44 4.26
N ARG A 265 10.62 6.86 5.45
CA ARG A 265 11.64 6.77 6.51
C ARG A 265 12.92 6.11 5.99
N PHE A 266 12.78 4.98 5.31
CA PHE A 266 13.92 4.32 4.69
C PHE A 266 14.60 5.18 3.61
N ALA A 267 13.85 5.88 2.76
CA ALA A 267 14.43 6.72 1.71
C ALA A 267 15.21 7.93 2.27
N LEU A 268 14.81 8.45 3.44
CA LEU A 268 15.52 9.52 4.16
C LEU A 268 16.72 9.01 4.96
N SER A 269 16.74 7.75 5.38
CA SER A 269 17.82 7.20 6.21
C SER A 269 19.11 6.95 5.43
N SER A 270 20.21 6.78 6.16
CA SER A 270 21.52 6.44 5.59
C SER A 270 21.68 4.95 5.25
N SER A 271 20.84 4.07 5.80
CA SER A 271 20.93 2.61 5.65
C SER A 271 20.78 2.17 4.20
N SER A 272 21.72 1.40 3.66
CA SER A 272 21.69 0.98 2.25
C SER A 272 20.80 -0.24 1.99
N VAL A 273 20.42 -0.98 3.04
CA VAL A 273 19.69 -2.25 2.95
C VAL A 273 18.42 -2.18 3.79
N PHE A 274 17.30 -2.56 3.20
CA PHE A 274 16.06 -2.76 3.93
C PHE A 274 16.09 -4.16 4.54
N SER A 275 16.46 -4.27 5.83
CA SER A 275 16.51 -5.54 6.56
C SER A 275 15.52 -5.55 7.72
N ARG A 276 14.95 -6.73 8.01
CA ARG A 276 14.14 -7.00 9.22
C ARG A 276 15.00 -6.96 10.50
N THR A 277 16.27 -7.31 10.37
CA THR A 277 17.23 -7.36 11.47
C THR A 277 18.02 -6.06 11.64
N ASP A 278 17.75 -5.03 10.84
CA ASP A 278 18.41 -3.73 10.98
C ASP A 278 17.83 -3.02 12.21
N THR A 279 18.50 -3.18 13.35
CA THR A 279 18.17 -2.49 14.61
C THR A 279 18.51 -1.00 14.59
N THR A 280 19.24 -0.52 13.57
CA THR A 280 19.60 0.90 13.45
C THR A 280 18.45 1.69 12.84
N THR A 281 17.84 1.15 11.79
CA THR A 281 16.62 1.75 11.24
C THR A 281 15.39 1.23 11.99
N ASP A 282 15.34 -0.01 12.41
CA ASP A 282 14.19 -0.60 13.10
C ASP A 282 12.86 -0.41 12.33
N SER A 283 12.88 -0.80 11.04
CA SER A 283 11.75 -0.58 10.13
C SER A 283 10.54 -1.46 10.43
N GLU A 284 10.76 -2.60 11.10
CA GLU A 284 9.70 -3.52 11.49
C GLU A 284 8.89 -2.95 12.65
N THR A 285 9.54 -2.61 13.77
CA THR A 285 8.88 -1.94 14.90
C THR A 285 8.21 -0.63 14.48
N PHE A 286 8.83 0.14 13.58
CA PHE A 286 8.21 1.34 13.03
C PHE A 286 6.92 1.06 12.25
N TYR A 287 6.92 0.03 11.40
CA TYR A 287 5.72 -0.36 10.66
C TYR A 287 4.63 -0.90 11.58
N HIS A 288 5.01 -1.74 12.55
CA HIS A 288 4.09 -2.34 13.51
C HIS A 288 3.48 -1.30 14.44
N SER A 289 4.27 -0.41 15.06
CA SER A 289 3.75 0.65 15.93
C SER A 289 2.71 1.55 15.24
N LEU A 290 2.92 1.89 13.96
CA LEU A 290 1.92 2.62 13.18
C LEU A 290 0.63 1.80 12.97
N LEU A 291 0.76 0.51 12.68
CA LEU A 291 -0.42 -0.33 12.52
C LEU A 291 -1.15 -0.55 13.83
N ASP A 292 -0.44 -0.73 14.93
CA ASP A 292 -1.02 -0.94 16.24
C ASP A 292 -1.89 0.27 16.63
N LEU A 293 -1.41 1.51 16.40
CA LEU A 293 -2.23 2.71 16.56
C LEU A 293 -3.44 2.72 15.59
N LEU A 294 -3.21 2.44 14.30
CA LEU A 294 -4.26 2.57 13.27
C LEU A 294 -5.30 1.45 13.32
N GLU A 295 -5.02 0.35 14.02
CA GLU A 295 -5.92 -0.79 14.25
C GLU A 295 -6.57 -0.75 15.64
N ASP A 296 -6.15 0.18 16.52
CA ASP A 296 -6.71 0.33 17.85
C ASP A 296 -8.19 0.75 17.78
N PRO A 297 -9.12 -0.05 18.34
CA PRO A 297 -10.53 0.31 18.38
C PRO A 297 -10.81 1.65 19.08
N GLU A 298 -9.99 2.04 20.06
CA GLU A 298 -10.14 3.30 20.79
C GLU A 298 -9.83 4.53 19.91
N GLU A 299 -9.03 4.34 18.86
CA GLU A 299 -8.59 5.39 17.93
C GLU A 299 -9.43 5.43 16.64
N SER A 300 -10.51 4.65 16.58
CA SER A 300 -11.30 4.43 15.36
C SER A 300 -11.87 5.71 14.75
N GLN A 301 -12.22 6.71 15.57
CA GLN A 301 -12.75 7.97 15.10
C GLN A 301 -11.68 8.77 14.34
N GLU A 302 -10.50 8.93 14.92
CA GLU A 302 -9.34 9.64 14.38
C GLU A 302 -8.84 8.95 13.09
N VAL A 303 -8.82 7.61 13.10
CA VAL A 303 -8.47 6.79 11.93
C VAL A 303 -9.47 6.98 10.79
N ASP A 304 -10.77 7.01 11.07
CA ASP A 304 -11.81 7.25 10.04
C ASP A 304 -11.68 8.64 9.42
N GLU A 305 -11.38 9.65 10.23
CA GLU A 305 -11.10 11.02 9.75
C GLU A 305 -9.83 11.05 8.89
N LEU A 306 -8.76 10.37 9.32
CA LEU A 306 -7.51 10.24 8.57
C LEU A 306 -7.75 9.57 7.21
N LEU A 307 -8.44 8.42 7.18
CA LEU A 307 -8.78 7.72 5.93
C LEU A 307 -9.67 8.57 5.04
N THR A 308 -10.63 9.31 5.60
CA THR A 308 -11.47 10.24 4.85
C THR A 308 -10.63 11.34 4.20
N TRP A 309 -9.69 11.92 4.95
CA TRP A 309 -8.76 12.93 4.44
C TRP A 309 -7.90 12.37 3.31
N TRP A 310 -7.26 11.22 3.52
CA TRP A 310 -6.40 10.57 2.53
C TRP A 310 -7.14 10.23 1.24
N ASN A 311 -8.36 9.70 1.34
CA ASN A 311 -9.19 9.38 0.17
C ASN A 311 -9.54 10.63 -0.66
N ARG A 312 -9.70 11.80 -0.02
CA ARG A 312 -9.87 13.07 -0.75
C ARG A 312 -8.59 13.49 -1.49
N GLN A 313 -7.41 13.20 -0.94
CA GLN A 313 -6.12 13.54 -1.56
C GLN A 313 -5.73 12.62 -2.73
N ILE A 314 -6.01 11.32 -2.60
CA ILE A 314 -5.54 10.28 -3.52
C ILE A 314 -6.62 9.87 -4.52
N PHE A 315 -7.87 9.75 -4.09
CA PHE A 315 -8.99 9.24 -4.89
C PHE A 315 -10.16 10.24 -4.95
N PRO A 316 -9.95 11.48 -5.42
CA PRO A 316 -10.98 12.54 -5.36
C PRO A 316 -12.24 12.18 -6.15
N ALA A 317 -12.14 11.43 -7.25
CA ALA A 317 -13.29 10.98 -8.03
C ALA A 317 -14.14 9.94 -7.28
N SER A 318 -13.50 8.96 -6.64
CA SER A 318 -14.18 7.96 -5.81
C SER A 318 -14.81 8.61 -4.56
N SER A 319 -14.10 9.56 -3.95
CA SER A 319 -14.60 10.34 -2.81
C SER A 319 -15.81 11.21 -3.21
N ALA A 320 -15.76 11.86 -4.37
CA ALA A 320 -16.86 12.66 -4.91
C ALA A 320 -18.08 11.82 -5.30
N ALA A 321 -17.90 10.57 -5.75
CA ALA A 321 -19.00 9.65 -6.07
C ALA A 321 -19.82 9.23 -4.83
N ARG A 322 -19.24 9.36 -3.62
CA ARG A 322 -19.95 9.16 -2.34
C ARG A 322 -20.73 10.38 -1.87
N ARG A 323 -20.76 11.50 -2.63
CA ARG A 323 -21.60 12.65 -2.25
C ARG A 323 -23.06 12.21 -2.17
N PRO A 324 -23.80 12.59 -1.11
CA PRO A 324 -25.22 12.34 -1.06
C PRO A 324 -25.86 12.95 -2.32
N ILE A 325 -26.64 12.13 -3.03
CA ILE A 325 -27.47 12.58 -4.14
C ILE A 325 -28.22 13.79 -3.63
N SER A 326 -28.06 14.96 -4.27
CA SER A 326 -28.71 16.18 -3.78
C SER A 326 -30.20 15.90 -3.61
N ALA A 327 -30.76 16.32 -2.47
CA ALA A 327 -32.15 16.00 -2.10
C ALA A 327 -33.14 16.38 -3.22
N ASN A 328 -32.80 17.42 -4.00
CA ASN A 328 -33.59 17.96 -5.11
C ASN A 328 -33.23 17.42 -6.50
N SER A 329 -32.26 16.52 -6.62
CA SER A 329 -31.89 15.95 -7.91
C SER A 329 -33.02 15.07 -8.48
N ALA A 330 -33.10 15.00 -9.81
CA ALA A 330 -34.03 14.10 -10.48
C ALA A 330 -33.86 12.63 -10.04
N LEU A 331 -32.62 12.20 -9.76
CA LEU A 331 -32.30 10.86 -9.29
C LEU A 331 -32.89 10.57 -7.89
N SER A 332 -32.83 11.54 -6.97
CA SER A 332 -33.49 11.45 -5.65
C SER A 332 -35.01 11.27 -5.81
N LYS A 333 -35.64 12.11 -6.64
CA LYS A 333 -37.09 12.06 -6.91
C LYS A 333 -37.52 10.76 -7.57
N ILE A 334 -36.73 10.23 -8.51
CA ILE A 334 -36.99 8.93 -9.16
C ILE A 334 -36.92 7.78 -8.14
N ARG A 335 -35.93 7.80 -7.24
CA ARG A 335 -35.80 6.77 -6.19
C ARG A 335 -36.94 6.85 -5.17
N GLN A 336 -37.30 8.04 -4.71
CA GLN A 336 -38.46 8.25 -3.82
C GLN A 336 -39.75 7.74 -4.45
N ARG A 337 -40.00 8.04 -5.74
CA ARG A 337 -41.18 7.54 -6.47
C ARG A 337 -41.21 6.01 -6.54
N ARG A 338 -40.07 5.35 -6.79
CA ARG A 338 -40.00 3.87 -6.79
C ARG A 338 -40.29 3.27 -5.42
N ILE A 339 -39.81 3.88 -4.35
CA ILE A 339 -40.06 3.41 -2.98
C ILE A 339 -41.55 3.59 -2.62
N ALA A 340 -42.15 4.73 -2.97
CA ALA A 340 -43.57 4.97 -2.76
C ALA A 340 -44.46 3.97 -3.52
N LEU A 341 -44.14 3.68 -4.79
CA LEU A 341 -44.86 2.69 -5.60
C LEU A 341 -44.73 1.27 -5.02
N LYS A 342 -43.55 0.88 -4.54
CA LYS A 342 -43.35 -0.41 -3.87
C LYS A 342 -44.14 -0.51 -2.57
N ARG A 343 -44.19 0.55 -1.77
CA ARG A 343 -44.99 0.58 -0.52
C ARG A 343 -46.50 0.50 -0.80
N ALA A 344 -46.98 1.19 -1.83
CA ALA A 344 -48.38 1.10 -2.25
C ALA A 344 -48.75 -0.31 -2.71
N ALA A 345 -47.90 -0.94 -3.54
CA ALA A 345 -48.13 -2.32 -4.00
C ALA A 345 -48.10 -3.36 -2.87
N VAL A 346 -47.33 -3.13 -1.81
CA VAL A 346 -47.31 -3.99 -0.61
C VAL A 346 -48.58 -3.81 0.22
N LEU A 347 -49.11 -2.59 0.32
CA LEU A 347 -50.35 -2.30 1.05
C LEU A 347 -51.59 -2.86 0.33
N ASP A 348 -51.64 -2.79 -1.01
CA ASP A 348 -52.74 -3.36 -1.80
C ASP A 348 -52.80 -4.90 -1.71
N ASN A 349 -51.65 -5.56 -1.52
CA ASN A 349 -51.55 -7.01 -1.29
C ASN A 349 -51.90 -7.45 0.14
N ILE A 350 -52.03 -6.53 1.09
CA ILE A 350 -52.43 -6.83 2.48
C ILE A 350 -53.94 -6.61 2.67
N HIS A 351 -54.62 -5.98 1.72
CA HIS A 351 -56.06 -5.69 1.76
C HIS A 351 -56.88 -6.41 0.67
N SER A 352 -56.24 -7.31 -0.09
CA SER A 352 -56.88 -8.32 -0.94
C SER A 352 -56.73 -9.68 -0.29
#